data_AF-X0ZGT7-F1
#
_entry.id   AF-X0ZGT7-F1
#
_cell.length_a   1.000
_cell.length_b   1.000
_cell.length_c   1.000
_cell.angle_alpha   90.00
_cell.angle_beta   90.00
_cell.angle_gamma   90.00
#
_symmetry.space_group_name_H-M   'P 1'
#
loop_
_entity.id
_entity.type
_entity.pdbx_description
1 polymer ?
#
loop_
_entity_poly.entity_id
_entity_poly.type
_entity_poly.pdbx_seq_one_letter_code
_entity_poly.pdbx_strand_id
1 'polypeptide(L)'
;MKSKSDKERVSEILRILHKNFPEAKTALKCSNAFELLIATILSAQCTDKQVNKVMENLVKKYPSPYEYAYVNPIDLEEDIKSTGFFRNKAKNIIACCKKLLKDFDGKVPDNMEDLVSLPG
;
A
#
# COMPACT_ATOMS: atom_id res chain seq x y z
N MET A 1 41.48 -19.60 3.68
CA MET A 1 40.25 -19.66 2.85
C MET A 1 40.04 -18.29 2.23
N LYS A 2 39.94 -18.17 0.90
CA LYS A 2 39.55 -16.89 0.28
C LYS A 2 38.09 -16.60 0.63
N SER A 3 37.82 -15.41 1.14
CA SER A 3 36.44 -14.94 1.35
C SER A 3 35.68 -14.98 0.04
N LYS A 4 34.44 -15.49 0.05
CA LYS A 4 33.51 -15.35 -1.08
C LYS A 4 33.37 -13.86 -1.43
N SER A 5 33.24 -13.55 -2.71
CA SER A 5 32.85 -12.21 -3.16
C SER A 5 31.43 -11.89 -2.69
N ASP A 6 31.09 -10.59 -2.59
CA ASP A 6 29.76 -10.19 -2.15
C ASP A 6 28.64 -10.69 -3.08
N LYS A 7 28.91 -10.79 -4.39
CA LYS A 7 27.97 -11.37 -5.36
C LYS A 7 27.66 -12.84 -5.06
N GLU A 8 28.70 -13.64 -4.77
CA GLU A 8 28.53 -15.05 -4.42
C GLU A 8 27.79 -15.23 -3.08
N ARG A 9 28.03 -14.32 -2.13
CA ARG A 9 27.31 -14.32 -0.84
C ARG A 9 25.84 -13.98 -1.02
N VAL A 10 25.52 -12.93 -1.77
CA VAL A 10 24.13 -12.51 -2.05
C VAL A 10 23.37 -13.61 -2.81
N SER A 11 23.98 -14.21 -3.84
CA SER A 11 23.35 -15.30 -4.60
C SER A 11 23.02 -16.49 -3.70
N GLU A 12 23.89 -16.83 -2.76
CA GLU A 12 23.64 -17.93 -1.82
C GLU A 12 22.54 -17.60 -0.81
N ILE A 13 22.49 -16.35 -0.31
CA ILE A 13 21.42 -15.88 0.58
C ILE A 13 20.07 -15.96 -0.14
N LEU A 14 19.97 -15.44 -1.37
CA LEU A 14 18.72 -15.48 -2.15
C LEU A 14 18.27 -16.92 -2.42
N ARG A 15 19.21 -17.81 -2.75
CA ARG A 15 18.93 -19.25 -2.92
C ARG A 15 18.34 -19.87 -1.65
N ILE A 16 18.90 -19.56 -0.49
CA ILE A 16 18.40 -20.04 0.81
C ILE A 16 17.01 -19.46 1.11
N LEU A 17 16.80 -18.16 0.88
CA LEU A 17 15.51 -17.51 1.11
C LEU A 17 14.41 -18.10 0.22
N HIS A 18 14.66 -18.26 -1.08
CA HIS A 18 13.69 -18.88 -1.99
C HIS A 18 13.37 -20.33 -1.61
N LYS A 19 14.36 -21.09 -1.12
CA LYS A 19 14.13 -22.47 -0.66
C LYS A 19 13.28 -22.52 0.62
N ASN A 20 13.49 -21.60 1.57
CA ASN A 20 12.79 -21.62 2.85
C ASN A 20 11.42 -20.93 2.81
N PHE A 21 11.22 -19.99 1.89
CA PHE A 21 10.00 -19.20 1.76
C PHE A 21 9.47 -19.19 0.30
N PRO A 22 9.15 -20.37 -0.28
CA PRO A 22 8.79 -20.48 -1.70
C PRO A 22 7.51 -19.73 -2.08
N GLU A 23 6.59 -19.53 -1.12
CA GLU A 23 5.32 -18.85 -1.32
C GLU A 23 5.30 -17.43 -0.75
N ALA A 24 6.46 -16.82 -0.51
CA ALA A 24 6.55 -15.46 0.03
C ALA A 24 5.81 -14.46 -0.88
N LYS A 25 4.73 -13.89 -0.35
CA LYS A 25 3.88 -12.88 -0.99
C LYS A 25 3.58 -11.78 0.03
N THR A 26 2.98 -10.68 -0.41
CA THR A 26 2.49 -9.66 0.52
C THR A 26 1.51 -10.25 1.53
N ALA A 27 1.57 -9.80 2.78
CA ALA A 27 0.61 -10.17 3.81
C ALA A 27 -0.64 -9.27 3.80
N LEU A 28 -0.65 -8.21 2.98
CA LEU A 28 -1.81 -7.37 2.75
C LEU A 28 -2.84 -8.10 1.89
N LYS A 29 -4.09 -8.13 2.37
CA LYS A 29 -5.22 -8.79 1.72
C LYS A 29 -5.93 -7.78 0.81
N CYS A 30 -5.64 -7.86 -0.48
CA CYS A 30 -6.20 -6.95 -1.49
C CYS A 30 -6.63 -7.75 -2.73
N SER A 31 -7.70 -7.31 -3.38
CA SER A 31 -8.31 -7.99 -4.54
C SER A 31 -7.93 -7.34 -5.87
N ASN A 32 -7.39 -6.12 -5.85
CA ASN A 32 -6.98 -5.36 -7.03
C ASN A 32 -5.86 -4.35 -6.68
N ALA A 33 -5.31 -3.68 -7.70
CA ALA A 33 -4.22 -2.71 -7.55
C ALA A 33 -4.61 -1.48 -6.70
N PHE A 34 -5.87 -1.03 -6.76
CA PHE A 34 -6.34 0.13 -5.99
C PHE A 34 -6.40 -0.18 -4.50
N GLU A 35 -6.98 -1.32 -4.12
CA GLU A 35 -6.97 -1.79 -2.73
C GLU A 35 -5.54 -1.92 -2.20
N LEU A 36 -4.62 -2.46 -3.01
CA LEU A 36 -3.21 -2.60 -2.63
C LEU A 36 -2.52 -1.23 -2.45
N LEU A 37 -2.81 -0.25 -3.29
CA LEU A 37 -2.31 1.11 -3.15
C LEU A 37 -2.77 1.74 -1.83
N ILE A 38 -4.07 1.68 -1.52
CA ILE A 38 -4.60 2.22 -0.26
C ILE A 38 -4.01 1.48 0.95
N ALA A 39 -3.93 0.15 0.89
CA ALA A 39 -3.34 -0.65 1.96
C ALA A 39 -1.85 -0.32 2.18
N THR A 40 -1.11 0.01 1.11
CA THR A 40 0.31 0.40 1.18
C THR A 40 0.48 1.77 1.85
N ILE A 41 -0.37 2.74 1.54
CA ILE A 41 -0.37 4.04 2.24
C ILE A 41 -0.69 3.85 3.74
N LEU A 42 -1.63 2.95 4.06
CA LEU A 42 -2.00 2.64 5.44
C LEU A 42 -0.92 1.86 6.21
N SER A 43 -0.08 1.08 5.53
CA SER A 43 0.93 0.22 6.17
C SER A 43 2.11 0.98 6.73
N ALA A 44 2.32 2.23 6.31
CA ALA A 44 3.36 3.09 6.87
C ALA A 44 3.25 3.16 8.40
N GLN A 45 4.24 2.59 9.10
CA GLN A 45 4.28 2.46 10.57
C GLN A 45 3.03 1.79 11.18
N CYS A 46 2.44 0.82 10.47
CA CYS A 46 1.31 0.01 10.91
C CYS A 46 1.58 -1.47 10.59
N THR A 47 1.01 -2.39 11.39
CA THR A 47 1.15 -3.83 11.09
C THR A 47 0.18 -4.25 10.00
N ASP A 48 0.59 -5.17 9.13
CA ASP A 48 -0.30 -5.71 8.08
C ASP A 48 -1.59 -6.30 8.66
N LYS A 49 -1.54 -6.89 9.86
CA LYS A 49 -2.73 -7.39 10.57
C LYS A 49 -3.74 -6.27 10.85
N GLN A 50 -3.27 -5.11 11.31
CA GLN A 50 -4.13 -3.97 11.60
C GLN A 50 -4.66 -3.33 10.32
N VAL A 51 -3.81 -3.21 9.29
CA VAL A 51 -4.23 -2.72 7.96
C VAL A 51 -5.33 -3.61 7.38
N ASN A 52 -5.14 -4.93 7.38
CA ASN A 52 -6.14 -5.89 6.88
C ASN A 52 -7.49 -5.73 7.59
N LYS A 53 -7.49 -5.58 8.92
CA LYS A 53 -8.72 -5.36 9.70
C LYS A 53 -9.46 -4.09 9.30
N VAL A 54 -8.73 -3.01 9.02
CA VAL A 54 -9.31 -1.72 8.59
C VAL A 54 -9.80 -1.82 7.14
N MET A 55 -9.05 -2.48 6.27
CA MET A 55 -9.39 -2.67 4.86
C MET A 55 -10.70 -3.44 4.66
N GLU A 56 -11.02 -4.43 5.51
CA GLU A 56 -12.29 -5.20 5.45
C GLU A 56 -13.55 -4.32 5.42
N ASN A 57 -13.50 -3.15 6.04
CA ASN A 57 -14.60 -2.18 6.07
C ASN A 57 -14.41 -1.07 5.03
N LEU A 58 -13.18 -0.56 4.87
CA LEU A 58 -12.88 0.52 3.93
C LEU A 58 -13.28 0.18 2.50
N VAL A 59 -12.95 -1.02 2.00
CA VAL A 59 -13.24 -1.41 0.61
C VAL A 59 -14.73 -1.50 0.31
N LYS A 60 -15.56 -1.69 1.33
CA LYS A 60 -17.02 -1.71 1.20
C LYS A 60 -17.59 -0.28 1.22
N LYS A 61 -17.03 0.58 2.08
CA LYS A 61 -17.46 1.97 2.26
C LYS A 61 -16.99 2.87 1.12
N TYR A 62 -15.80 2.59 0.58
CA TYR A 62 -15.12 3.38 -0.44
C TYR A 62 -14.61 2.44 -1.56
N PRO A 63 -15.50 2.01 -2.48
CA PRO A 63 -15.16 1.01 -3.49
C PRO A 63 -14.26 1.55 -4.62
N SER A 64 -14.16 2.87 -4.81
CA SER A 64 -13.38 3.49 -5.88
C SER A 64 -12.65 4.75 -5.43
N PRO A 65 -11.70 5.27 -6.24
CA PRO A 65 -11.04 6.55 -5.96
C PRO A 65 -12.03 7.71 -5.78
N TYR A 66 -13.21 7.65 -6.41
CA TYR A 66 -14.21 8.71 -6.33
C TYR A 66 -14.70 8.91 -4.89
N GLU A 67 -15.07 7.85 -4.18
CA GLU A 67 -15.59 7.98 -2.82
C GLU A 67 -14.51 8.52 -1.87
N TYR A 68 -13.25 8.10 -2.02
CA TYR A 68 -12.14 8.65 -1.25
C TYR A 68 -11.83 10.10 -1.59
N ALA A 69 -11.93 10.52 -2.85
CA ALA A 69 -11.58 11.88 -3.27
C ALA A 69 -12.54 12.94 -2.68
N TYR A 70 -13.80 12.55 -2.43
CA TYR A 70 -14.88 13.46 -2.00
C TYR A 70 -15.44 13.14 -0.62
N VAL A 71 -14.88 12.17 0.11
CA VAL A 71 -15.23 11.92 1.51
C VAL A 71 -14.95 13.14 2.36
N ASN A 72 -15.77 13.35 3.40
CA ASN A 72 -15.43 14.27 4.47
C ASN A 72 -14.13 13.79 5.16
N PRO A 73 -13.06 14.61 5.23
CA PRO A 73 -11.81 14.19 5.85
C PRO A 73 -11.96 13.65 7.27
N ILE A 74 -12.89 14.19 8.07
CA ILE A 74 -13.13 13.76 9.45
C ILE A 74 -13.66 12.32 9.49
N ASP A 75 -14.53 11.94 8.56
CA ASP A 75 -15.09 10.59 8.51
C ASP A 75 -14.01 9.57 8.14
N LEU A 76 -13.16 9.89 7.16
CA LEU A 76 -12.04 9.04 6.78
C LEU A 76 -11.00 8.93 7.90
N GLU A 77 -10.71 10.04 8.60
CA GLU A 77 -9.83 10.04 9.76
C GLU A 77 -10.29 9.08 10.85
N GLU A 78 -11.59 9.08 11.18
CA GLU A 78 -12.15 8.15 12.17
C GLU A 78 -12.14 6.70 11.67
N ASP A 79 -12.45 6.45 10.39
CA ASP A 79 -12.41 5.11 9.80
C ASP A 79 -11.01 4.46 9.87
N ILE A 80 -9.95 5.25 9.70
CA ILE A 80 -8.56 4.77 9.65
C ILE A 80 -7.75 5.08 10.91
N LYS A 81 -8.40 5.63 11.96
CA LYS A 81 -7.76 6.09 13.20
C LYS A 81 -6.83 5.08 13.84
N SER A 82 -7.21 3.81 13.77
CA SER A 82 -6.47 2.67 14.34
C SER A 82 -5.15 2.35 13.60
N THR A 83 -4.88 2.98 12.46
CA THR A 83 -3.65 2.76 11.67
C THR A 83 -2.47 3.65 12.09
N GLY A 84 -2.68 4.60 13.02
CA GLY A 84 -1.65 5.56 13.43
C GLY A 84 -1.34 6.60 12.34
N PHE A 85 -0.90 7.80 12.72
CA PHE A 85 -0.70 8.94 11.79
C PHE A 85 -1.89 9.21 10.85
N PHE A 86 -3.10 8.86 11.30
CA PHE A 86 -4.31 8.78 10.47
C PHE A 86 -4.68 10.09 9.78
N ARG A 87 -4.39 11.25 10.38
CA ARG A 87 -4.63 12.57 9.75
C ARG A 87 -3.81 12.76 8.48
N ASN A 88 -2.52 12.44 8.54
CA ASN A 88 -1.64 12.53 7.38
C ASN A 88 -2.01 11.47 6.34
N LYS A 89 -2.34 10.25 6.78
CA LYS A 89 -2.80 9.18 5.89
C LYS A 89 -4.10 9.55 5.17
N ALA A 90 -5.09 10.08 5.88
CA ALA A 90 -6.36 10.52 5.31
C ALA A 90 -6.13 11.63 4.27
N LYS A 91 -5.34 12.66 4.63
CA LYS A 91 -4.94 13.72 3.69
C LYS A 91 -4.28 13.17 2.43
N ASN A 92 -3.34 12.23 2.58
CA ASN A 92 -2.61 11.63 1.47
C ASN A 92 -3.52 10.75 0.60
N ILE A 93 -4.36 9.91 1.20
CA ILE A 93 -5.33 9.07 0.48
C ILE A 93 -6.28 9.92 -0.37
N ILE A 94 -6.83 11.00 0.20
CA ILE A 94 -7.72 11.92 -0.52
C ILE A 94 -6.97 12.57 -1.68
N ALA A 95 -5.75 13.07 -1.44
CA ALA A 95 -4.93 13.71 -2.48
C ALA A 95 -4.51 12.73 -3.58
N CYS A 96 -4.15 11.51 -3.21
CA CYS A 96 -3.86 10.38 -4.11
C CYS A 96 -5.05 10.10 -5.01
N CYS A 97 -6.24 9.90 -4.43
CA CYS A 97 -7.44 9.59 -5.22
C CYS A 97 -7.86 10.76 -6.12
N LYS A 98 -7.72 12.01 -5.66
CA LYS A 98 -7.93 13.19 -6.53
C LYS A 98 -6.97 13.21 -7.72
N LYS A 99 -5.70 12.85 -7.49
CA LYS A 99 -4.70 12.76 -8.56
C LYS A 99 -4.99 11.62 -9.53
N LEU A 100 -5.39 10.44 -9.03
CA LEU A 100 -5.82 9.32 -9.86
C LEU A 100 -6.96 9.72 -10.79
N LEU A 101 -7.99 10.39 -10.27
CA LEU A 101 -9.14 10.83 -11.09
C LEU A 101 -8.75 11.89 -12.13
N LYS A 102 -7.83 12.79 -11.79
CA LYS A 102 -7.46 13.92 -12.65
C LYS A 102 -6.46 13.53 -13.73
N ASP A 103 -5.43 12.77 -13.37
CA ASP A 103 -4.25 12.55 -14.20
C ASP A 103 -4.18 11.11 -14.76
N PHE A 104 -4.97 10.17 -14.21
CA PHE A 104 -4.88 8.73 -14.54
C PHE A 104 -6.25 8.06 -14.78
N ASP A 105 -7.31 8.83 -15.07
CA ASP A 105 -8.67 8.33 -15.32
C ASP A 105 -9.21 7.37 -14.23
N GLY A 106 -8.80 7.61 -12.97
CA GLY A 106 -9.17 6.79 -11.82
C GLY A 106 -8.47 5.43 -11.74
N LYS A 107 -7.42 5.19 -12.52
CA LYS A 107 -6.67 3.92 -12.53
C LYS A 107 -5.30 4.07 -11.87
N VAL A 108 -4.87 3.01 -11.19
CA VAL A 108 -3.52 2.94 -10.62
C VAL A 108 -2.52 2.77 -11.77
N PRO A 109 -1.49 3.64 -11.91
CA PRO A 109 -0.47 3.50 -12.94
C PRO A 109 0.40 2.25 -12.68
N ASP A 110 0.95 1.70 -13.76
CA ASP A 110 1.72 0.45 -13.77
C ASP A 110 3.24 0.65 -13.87
N ASN A 111 3.70 1.91 -13.85
CA ASN A 111 5.11 2.28 -13.85
C ASN A 111 5.52 2.99 -12.57
N MET A 112 6.82 2.97 -12.28
CA MET A 112 7.31 3.39 -10.97
C MET A 112 7.38 4.91 -10.82
N GLU A 113 7.70 5.60 -11.91
CA GLU A 113 7.75 7.06 -11.99
C GLU A 113 6.40 7.68 -11.61
N ASP A 114 5.31 7.18 -12.18
CA ASP A 114 3.97 7.69 -11.93
C ASP A 114 3.46 7.31 -10.54
N LEU A 115 3.72 6.09 -10.07
CA LEU A 115 3.35 5.64 -8.73
C LEU A 115 4.01 6.49 -7.64
N VAL A 116 5.31 6.82 -7.78
CA VAL A 116 6.04 7.70 -6.84
C VAL A 116 5.53 9.15 -6.90
N SER A 117 4.85 9.53 -7.98
CA SER A 117 4.23 10.86 -8.11
C SER A 117 2.91 11.01 -7.31
N LEU A 118 2.34 9.90 -6.82
CA LEU A 118 1.11 9.90 -6.03
C LEU A 118 1.42 10.28 -4.57
N PRO A 119 0.64 11.17 -3.93
CA PRO A 119 0.79 11.47 -2.51
C PRO A 119 0.53 10.26 -1.60
N GLY A 120 1.42 10.00 -0.64
CA GLY A 120 1.29 8.88 0.30
C GLY A 120 2.56 8.07 0.39
#